data_AF-A0A928LHS1-F1
#
_entry.id   AF-A0A928LHS1-F1
#
_cell.length_a   1.000
_cell.length_b   1.000
_cell.length_c   1.000
_cell.angle_alpha   90.00
_cell.angle_beta   90.00
_cell.angle_gamma   90.00
#
_symmetry.space_group_name_H-M   'P 1'
#
loop_
_entity.id
_entity.type
_entity.pdbx_description
1 polymer ?
#
loop_
_entity_poly.entity_id
_entity_poly.type
_entity_poly.pdbx_seq_one_letter_code
_entity_poly.pdbx_strand_id
1 'polypeptide(L)' 'MKNITEKELSAYNELLTQEKAAVEKFNYYAQNCKDPNLKKLCKEAAQRHQEHFNIIFAQIQ' A
#
# COMPACT_ATOMS: atom_id res chain seq x y z
N MET A 1 -2.41 9.36 -22.50
CA MET A 1 -1.62 9.58 -21.27
C MET A 1 -2.29 10.73 -20.54
N LYS A 2 -2.72 10.53 -19.29
CA LYS A 2 -3.22 11.66 -18.49
C LYS A 2 -2.11 12.71 -18.44
N ASN A 3 -2.45 13.99 -18.67
CA ASN A 3 -1.51 15.09 -18.50
C ASN A 3 -1.26 15.28 -16.99
N ILE A 4 -0.40 14.43 -16.42
CA ILE A 4 0.03 14.49 -15.04
C ILE A 4 1.17 15.49 -14.97
N THR A 5 1.04 16.52 -14.13
CA THR A 5 2.12 17.47 -13.87
C THR A 5 3.23 16.82 -13.05
N GLU A 6 4.44 17.39 -13.08
CA GLU A 6 5.57 16.89 -12.27
C GLU A 6 5.23 16.86 -10.78
N LYS A 7 4.48 17.85 -10.29
CA LYS A 7 4.03 17.91 -8.90
C LYS A 7 3.08 16.77 -8.55
N GLU A 8 2.12 16.48 -9.42
CA GLU A 8 1.20 15.35 -9.24
C GLU A 8 1.94 14.02 -9.31
N LEU A 9 2.89 13.87 -10.22
CA LEU A 9 3.73 12.66 -10.32
C LEU A 9 4.54 12.44 -9.04
N SER A 10 5.14 13.50 -8.47
CA SER A 10 5.82 13.42 -7.17
C SER A 10 4.88 12.95 -6.06
N ALA A 11 3.67 13.52 -5.98
CA ALA A 11 2.67 13.12 -4.99
C ALA A 11 2.23 11.66 -5.17
N TYR A 12 2.04 11.19 -6.40
CA TYR A 12 1.74 9.78 -6.66
C TYR A 12 2.89 8.85 -6.24
N ASN A 13 4.14 9.22 -6.50
CA ASN A 13 5.31 8.44 -6.08
C ASN A 13 5.45 8.38 -4.54
N GLU A 14 5.14 9.47 -3.85
CA GLU A 14 5.07 9.48 -2.38
C GLU A 14 3.97 8.54 -1.87
N LEU A 15 2.77 8.58 -2.46
CA LEU A 15 1.68 7.66 -2.12
C LEU A 15 2.07 6.20 -2.35
N LEU A 16 2.69 5.86 -3.49
CA LEU A 16 3.18 4.51 -3.75
C LEU A 16 4.21 4.04 -2.71
N THR A 17 5.10 4.93 -2.28
CA THR A 17 6.08 4.64 -1.23
C THR A 17 5.40 4.35 0.10
N GLN A 18 4.39 5.15 0.46
CA GLN A 18 3.61 4.96 1.68
C GLN A 18 2.81 3.64 1.66
N GLU A 19 2.14 3.32 0.56
CA GLU A 19 1.38 2.08 0.42
C GLU A 19 2.30 0.85 0.52
N LYS A 20 3.47 0.88 -0.14
CA LYS A 20 4.47 -0.18 -0.01
C LYS A 20 4.94 -0.37 1.44
N ALA A 21 5.26 0.71 2.13
CA ALA A 21 5.66 0.66 3.53
C ALA A 21 4.54 0.10 4.43
N ALA A 22 3.28 0.44 4.14
CA ALA A 22 2.13 -0.10 4.86
C ALA A 22 1.96 -1.61 4.64
N VAL A 23 2.10 -2.10 3.40
CA VAL A 23 2.09 -3.54 3.08
C VAL A 23 3.15 -4.28 3.89
N GLU A 24 4.39 -3.80 3.87
CA GLU A 24 5.51 -4.41 4.59
C GLU A 24 5.26 -4.43 6.12
N LYS A 25 4.81 -3.30 6.67
CA LYS A 25 4.50 -3.13 8.10
C LYS A 25 3.42 -4.11 8.57
N PHE A 26 2.31 -4.22 7.84
CA PHE A 26 1.21 -5.09 8.24
C PHE A 26 1.52 -6.57 8.01
N ASN A 27 2.31 -6.92 6.99
CA ASN A 27 2.85 -8.27 6.84
C ASN A 27 3.77 -8.64 8.01
N TYR A 28 4.66 -7.74 8.42
CA TYR A 28 5.51 -7.94 9.59
C TYR A 28 4.67 -8.15 10.87
N TYR A 29 3.63 -7.34 11.08
CA TYR A 29 2.72 -7.53 12.23
C TYR A 29 1.99 -8.87 12.17
N ALA A 30 1.47 -9.27 11.00
CA ALA A 30 0.79 -10.56 10.84
C ALA A 30 1.72 -11.76 11.11
N GLN A 31 3.02 -11.63 10.81
CA GLN A 31 4.01 -12.68 11.08
C GLN A 31 4.35 -12.80 12.57
N ASN A 32 4.40 -11.68 13.29
CA ASN A 32 4.83 -11.63 14.69
C ASN A 32 3.66 -11.67 15.70
N CYS A 33 2.43 -11.47 15.25
CA CYS A 33 1.26 -11.52 16.11
C CYS A 33 0.88 -12.97 16.48
N LYS A 34 0.59 -13.19 17.77
CA LYS A 34 0.11 -14.48 18.30
C LYS A 34 -1.41 -14.62 18.28
N ASP A 35 -2.13 -13.51 18.36
CA ASP A 35 -3.59 -13.49 18.35
C ASP A 35 -4.12 -13.78 16.91
N PRO A 36 -4.95 -14.81 16.70
CA PRO A 36 -5.44 -15.18 15.37
C PRO A 36 -6.29 -14.11 14.69
N ASN A 37 -7.10 -13.37 15.46
CA ASN A 37 -7.99 -12.34 14.93
C ASN A 37 -7.17 -11.11 14.51
N LEU A 38 -6.20 -10.70 15.33
CA LEU A 38 -5.31 -9.60 14.98
C LEU A 38 -4.40 -9.96 13.80
N LYS A 39 -3.91 -11.20 13.72
CA LYS A 39 -3.18 -11.70 12.54
C LYS A 39 -4.02 -11.62 11.27
N LYS A 40 -5.30 -12.01 11.33
CA LYS A 40 -6.23 -11.90 10.19
C LYS A 40 -6.42 -10.45 9.78
N LEU A 41 -6.68 -9.55 10.75
CA LEU A 41 -6.84 -8.12 10.49
C LEU A 41 -5.60 -7.50 9.83
N CYS A 42 -4.39 -7.84 10.30
CA CYS A 42 -3.15 -7.36 9.68
C CYS A 42 -2.98 -7.87 8.25
N LYS A 43 -3.31 -9.14 7.96
CA LYS A 43 -3.27 -9.67 6.58
C LYS A 43 -4.23 -8.94 5.65
N GLU A 44 -5.47 -8.72 6.11
CA GLU A 44 -6.46 -7.98 5.34
C GLU A 44 -6.03 -6.52 5.11
N ALA A 45 -5.39 -5.88 6.09
CA ALA A 45 -4.84 -4.54 5.93
C ALA A 45 -3.71 -4.52 4.88
N ALA A 46 -2.76 -5.46 4.95
CA ALA A 46 -1.69 -5.58 3.96
C ALA A 46 -2.26 -5.79 2.54
N GLN A 47 -3.30 -6.62 2.40
CA GLN A 47 -3.95 -6.83 1.11
C GLN A 47 -4.59 -5.55 0.57
N ARG A 48 -5.34 -4.81 1.39
CA ARG A 48 -5.96 -3.53 0.97
C ARG A 48 -4.91 -2.51 0.53
N HIS A 49 -3.82 -2.37 1.27
CA HIS A 49 -2.72 -1.48 0.89
C HIS A 49 -2.07 -1.90 -0.43
N GLN A 50 -1.95 -3.21 -0.69
CA GLN A 50 -1.47 -3.70 -1.99
C GLN A 50 -2.45 -3.36 -3.13
N GLU A 51 -3.76 -3.47 -2.89
CA GLU A 51 -4.79 -3.07 -3.86
C GLU A 51 -4.72 -1.56 -4.15
N HIS A 52 -4.57 -0.72 -3.12
CA HIS A 52 -4.38 0.72 -3.29
C HIS A 52 -3.12 1.04 -4.10
N PHE A 53 -1.98 0.41 -3.78
CA PHE A 53 -0.76 0.55 -4.56
C PHE A 53 -0.99 0.24 -6.03
N ASN A 54 -1.65 -0.88 -6.34
CA ASN A 54 -1.90 -1.29 -7.72
C ASN A 54 -2.80 -0.29 -8.45
N ILE A 55 -3.84 0.23 -7.78
CA ILE A 55 -4.72 1.26 -8.33
C ILE A 55 -3.93 2.53 -8.64
N ILE A 56 -3.13 3.02 -7.69
CA ILE A 56 -2.33 4.24 -7.85
C ILE A 56 -1.31 4.05 -8.99
N PHE A 57 -0.63 2.91 -9.04
CA PHE A 57 0.35 2.61 -10.07
C PHE A 57 -0.29 2.60 -11.46
N ALA A 58 -1.48 2.02 -11.60
CA ALA A 58 -2.24 2.03 -12.86
C ALA A 58 -2.71 3.43 -13.28
N GLN A 59 -2.83 4.40 -12.36
CA GLN A 59 -3.19 5.79 -12.71
C GLN A 59 -2.04 6.59 -13.33
N ILE A 60 -0.78 6.17 -13.10
CA ILE A 60 0.41 6.90 -13.54
C ILE A 60 1.18 6.20 -14.68
N GLN A 61 0.72 5.05 -15.15
CA GLN A 61 1.12 4.44 -16.43
C GLN A 61 0.38 5.07 -17.60
#